data_AF-A0A485B5H4-F1
#
_entry.id   AF-A0A485B5H4-F1
#
_cell.length_a   1.000
_cell.length_b   1.000
_cell.length_c   1.000
_cell.angle_alpha   90.00
_cell.angle_beta   90.00
_cell.angle_gamma   90.00
#
_symmetry.space_group_name_H-M   'P 1'
#
loop_
_entity.id
_entity.type
_entity.pdbx_description
1 polymer ?
#
loop_
_entity_poly.entity_id
_entity_poly.type
_entity_poly.pdbx_seq_one_letter_code
_entity_poly.pdbx_strand_id
1 'polypeptide(L)' 'MNVLREISEQGISVMVNLHSVELVKEYCTRVIGVAKGNIIFDDHPLQLTQDILHQLYGDEISQLH' A
#
# COMPACT_ATOMS: atom_id res chain seq x y z
N MET A 1 3.37 -7.58 -11.40
CA MET A 1 3.74 -7.98 -10.01
C MET A 1 3.74 -9.50 -9.79
N ASN A 2 3.46 -10.32 -10.82
CA ASN A 2 3.20 -11.76 -10.68
C ASN A 2 4.37 -12.56 -10.06
N VAL A 3 5.62 -12.30 -10.48
CA VAL A 3 6.80 -13.01 -9.94
C VAL A 3 6.94 -12.84 -8.44
N LEU A 4 6.72 -11.63 -7.91
CA LEU A 4 6.81 -11.37 -6.47
C LEU A 4 5.67 -12.04 -5.70
N ARG A 5 4.48 -12.13 -6.31
CA ARG A 5 3.34 -12.88 -5.76
C ARG A 5 3.63 -14.38 -5.69
N GLU A 6 4.18 -14.96 -6.76
CA GLU A 6 4.57 -16.37 -6.79
C GLU A 6 5.60 -16.70 -5.71
N ILE A 7 6.59 -15.82 -5.51
CA ILE A 7 7.57 -15.95 -4.42
C ILE A 7 6.88 -15.91 -3.04
N SER A 8 5.92 -14.99 -2.87
CA SER A 8 5.13 -14.93 -1.62
C SER A 8 4.30 -16.19 -1.37
N GLU A 9 3.72 -16.77 -2.42
CA GLU A 9 2.93 -18.02 -2.36
C GLU A 9 3.80 -19.24 -2.03
N GLN A 10 5.12 -19.17 -2.27
CA GLN A 10 6.09 -20.18 -1.82
C GLN A 10 6.48 -20.06 -0.33
N GLY A 11 5.83 -19.16 0.42
CA GLY A 11 6.07 -18.96 1.85
C GLY A 11 7.22 -18.01 2.19
N ILE A 12 7.76 -17.30 1.19
CA ILE A 12 8.80 -16.28 1.39
C ILE A 12 8.12 -14.94 1.67
N SER A 13 8.44 -14.28 2.77
CA SER A 13 7.91 -12.95 3.06
C SER A 13 8.47 -11.91 2.10
N VAL A 14 7.60 -11.18 1.40
CA VAL A 14 7.97 -10.12 0.45
C VAL A 14 7.50 -8.77 0.99
N MET A 15 8.42 -7.81 1.05
CA MET A 15 8.12 -6.41 1.36
C MET A 15 8.47 -5.53 0.18
N VAL A 16 7.54 -4.68 -0.24
CA VAL A 16 7.71 -3.73 -1.33
C VAL A 16 7.25 -2.35 -0.89
N ASN A 17 7.91 -1.31 -1.38
CA ASN A 17 7.44 0.05 -1.28
C ASN A 17 6.70 0.42 -2.58
N LEU A 18 5.44 0.83 -2.46
CA LEU A 18 4.58 1.13 -3.61
C LEU A 18 3.93 2.50 -3.42
N HIS A 19 3.82 3.25 -4.52
CA HIS A 19 3.11 4.53 -4.57
C HIS A 19 1.74 4.44 -5.26
N SER A 20 1.50 3.41 -6.10
CA SER A 20 0.19 3.17 -6.72
C SER A 20 -0.74 2.41 -5.77
N VAL A 21 -1.89 3.01 -5.51
CA VAL A 21 -2.93 2.44 -4.63
C VAL A 21 -3.59 1.23 -5.30
N GLU A 22 -3.71 1.23 -6.62
CA GLU A 22 -4.26 0.13 -7.41
C GLU A 22 -3.42 -1.14 -7.22
N LEU A 23 -2.09 -1.03 -7.37
CA LEU A 23 -1.19 -2.16 -7.19
C LEU A 23 -1.19 -2.67 -5.75
N VAL A 24 -1.27 -1.77 -4.77
CA VAL A 24 -1.39 -2.12 -3.36
C VAL A 24 -2.67 -2.93 -3.11
N LYS A 25 -3.80 -2.50 -3.69
CA LYS A 25 -5.09 -3.21 -3.56
C LYS A 25 -5.12 -4.56 -4.27
N GLU A 26 -4.40 -4.69 -5.37
CA GLU A 26 -4.40 -5.91 -6.19
C GLU A 26 -3.41 -6.98 -5.67
N TYR A 27 -2.23 -6.58 -5.16
CA TYR A 27 -1.13 -7.52 -4.90
C TYR A 27 -0.71 -7.64 -3.43
N CYS A 28 -1.05 -6.69 -2.56
CA CYS A 28 -0.61 -6.75 -1.16
C CYS A 28 -1.65 -7.43 -0.26
N THR A 29 -1.18 -7.99 0.84
CA THR A 29 -2.04 -8.60 1.89
C THR A 29 -2.08 -7.77 3.18
N ARG A 30 -1.12 -6.85 3.33
CA ARG A 30 -0.99 -5.87 4.42
C ARG A 30 -0.34 -4.61 3.86
N VAL A 31 -0.75 -3.45 4.35
CA VAL A 31 -0.19 -2.16 3.94
C VAL A 31 0.18 -1.37 5.16
N ILE A 32 1.37 -0.78 5.15
CA ILE A 32 1.84 0.14 6.19
C ILE A 32 1.97 1.51 5.54
N GLY A 33 1.03 2.40 5.85
CA GLY A 33 1.03 3.79 5.41
C GLY A 33 1.78 4.66 6.41
N VAL A 34 2.80 5.38 5.92
CA VAL A 34 3.66 6.24 6.73
C VAL A 34 3.58 7.68 6.23
N ALA A 35 3.32 8.62 7.14
CA ALA A 35 3.34 10.05 6.84
C ALA A 35 4.05 10.80 7.97
N LYS A 36 4.90 11.77 7.61
CA LYS A 36 5.66 12.63 8.55
C LYS A 36 6.39 11.81 9.64
N GLY A 37 6.96 10.66 9.27
CA GLY A 37 7.67 9.77 10.18
C GLY A 37 6.79 8.93 11.12
N ASN A 38 5.48 8.92 10.94
CA ASN A 38 4.52 8.17 11.77
C ASN A 38 3.75 7.14 10.94
N ILE A 39 3.42 6.00 11.54
CA ILE A 39 2.51 5.01 10.96
C ILE A 39 1.09 5.52 11.14
N ILE A 40 0.41 5.79 10.02
CA ILE A 40 -0.97 6.27 9.99
C ILE A 40 -1.94 5.13 9.66
N PHE A 41 -1.46 4.12 8.94
CA PHE A 41 -2.24 2.96 8.53
C PHE A 41 -1.39 1.69 8.63
N ASP A 42 -1.98 0.62 9.17
CA ASP A 42 -1.35 -0.70 9.24
C ASP A 42 -2.45 -1.78 9.24
N ASP A 43 -2.99 -2.08 8.06
CA ASP A 43 -4.10 -3.02 7.91
C ASP A 43 -4.18 -3.60 6.49
N HIS A 44 -5.21 -4.41 6.23
CA HIS A 44 -5.54 -4.98 4.94
C HIS A 44 -5.82 -3.86 3.90
N PRO A 45 -5.34 -3.98 2.65
CA PRO A 45 -5.48 -2.92 1.64
C PRO A 45 -6.93 -2.53 1.32
N LEU A 46 -7.90 -3.41 1.56
CA LEU A 46 -9.33 -3.07 1.40
C LEU A 46 -9.83 -2.02 2.40
N GLN A 47 -9.13 -1.81 3.51
CA GLN A 47 -9.43 -0.78 4.49
C GLN A 47 -8.81 0.59 4.12
N LEU A 48 -8.12 0.71 2.98
CA LEU A 48 -7.63 2.00 2.47
C LEU A 48 -8.79 2.85 1.95
N THR A 49 -9.36 3.65 2.84
CA THR A 49 -10.39 4.65 2.54
C THR A 49 -9.79 5.91 1.92
N GLN A 50 -10.63 6.72 1.28
CA GLN A 50 -10.21 8.03 0.75
C GLN A 50 -9.65 8.95 1.85
N ASP A 51 -10.23 8.91 3.06
CA ASP A 51 -9.74 9.71 4.18
C ASP A 51 -8.32 9.32 4.60
N ILE A 52 -8.02 8.01 4.64
CA ILE A 52 -6.67 7.51 4.94
C ILE A 52 -5.69 7.93 3.83
N LEU A 53 -6.09 7.81 2.57
CA LEU A 53 -5.27 8.24 1.43
C LEU A 53 -4.98 9.74 1.51
N HIS A 54 -5.97 10.56 1.84
CA HIS A 54 -5.77 11.99 2.05
C HIS A 54 -4.82 12.29 3.21
N GLN A 55 -4.82 11.50 4.29
CA GLN A 55 -3.86 11.66 5.38
C GLN A 55 -2.43 11.26 4.98
N LEU A 56 -2.29 10.24 4.13
CA LEU A 56 -1.00 9.73 3.67
C LEU A 56 -0.33 10.63 2.62
N TYR A 57 -1.12 11.17 1.68
CA TYR A 57 -0.63 11.97 0.55
C TYR A 57 -0.87 13.47 0.71
N GLY A 58 -1.67 13.91 1.68
CA GLY A 58 -2.02 15.32 1.85
C GLY A 58 -2.80 15.87 0.65
N ASP A 59 -2.53 17.12 0.26
CA ASP A 59 -3.17 17.79 -0.89
C ASP A 59 -2.57 17.35 -2.26
N GLU A 60 -1.57 16.46 -2.26
CA GLU A 60 -0.89 15.97 -3.48
C GLU A 60 -1.67 14.86 -4.22
N ILE A 61 -2.97 14.72 -3.95
CA ILE A 61 -3.86 13.73 -4.59
C ILE A 61 -3.86 13.86 -6.13
N SER A 62 -3.44 15.03 -6.65
CA SER A 62 -3.39 15.35 -8.09
C SER A 62 -2.38 14.53 -8.92
N GLN A 63 -1.60 13.61 -8.35
CA GLN A 63 -0.57 12.84 -9.09
C GLN A 63 -0.76 11.32 -9.09
N LEU A 64 -1.88 10.81 -8.56
CA LEU A 64 -2.23 9.39 -8.67
C LEU A 64 -2.86 9.10 -10.05
N HIS A 65 -2.00 8.85 -11.04
CA HIS A 65 -2.35 8.33 -12.37
C HIS A 65 -1.67 6.99 -12.61
#